data_AF-X1CAA7-F1
#
_entry.id   AF-X1CAA7-F1
#
_cell.length_a   1.000
_cell.length_b   1.000
_cell.length_c   1.000
_cell.angle_alpha   90.00
_cell.angle_beta   90.00
_cell.angle_gamma   90.00
#
_symmetry.space_group_name_H-M   'P 1'
#
loop_
_entity.id
_entity.type
_entity.pdbx_description
1 polymer ?
#
loop_
_entity_poly.entity_id
_entity_poly.type
_entity_poly.pdbx_seq_one_letter_code
_entity_poly.pdbx_strand_id
1 'polypeptide(L)'
;LKFISQASIMEIAHKKIGGLKYAFEAVGARSNNIDGYLINCQWDFNFIEGRFAEREYGLMREQKDGKYFAVLKAEKEFEKAGKYIVACRVQDNLGGEAVRTKEVIIK
;
A
#
# COMPACT_ATOMS: atom_id res chain seq x y z
N LEU A 1 -11.69 -28.26 3.44
CA LEU A 1 -11.99 -26.81 3.53
C LEU A 1 -10.69 -26.05 3.22
N LYS A 2 -10.64 -25.18 2.21
CA LYS A 2 -9.45 -24.36 1.93
C LYS A 2 -9.62 -23.05 2.70
N PHE A 3 -8.83 -22.83 3.75
CA PHE A 3 -8.88 -21.60 4.53
C PHE A 3 -8.10 -20.50 3.81
N ILE A 4 -8.71 -19.34 3.64
CA ILE A 4 -8.04 -18.15 3.12
C ILE A 4 -7.28 -17.50 4.27
N SER A 5 -5.97 -17.45 4.16
CA SER A 5 -5.10 -16.70 5.06
C SER A 5 -5.12 -15.22 4.68
N GLN A 6 -5.02 -14.34 5.67
CA GLN A 6 -4.81 -12.92 5.41
C GLN A 6 -3.44 -12.70 4.75
N ALA A 7 -3.33 -11.63 3.95
CA ALA A 7 -2.04 -11.17 3.46
C ALA A 7 -1.19 -10.61 4.61
N SER A 8 0.01 -10.13 4.31
CA SER A 8 0.85 -9.45 5.31
C SER A 8 1.49 -8.22 4.72
N ILE A 9 1.78 -7.25 5.60
CA ILE A 9 2.60 -6.06 5.35
C ILE A 9 3.44 -5.88 6.61
N MET A 10 4.76 -5.89 6.48
CA MET A 10 5.65 -5.77 7.65
C MET A 10 5.75 -4.32 8.11
N GLU A 11 6.02 -3.41 7.19
CA GLU A 11 6.15 -1.99 7.49
C GLU A 11 5.83 -1.10 6.28
N ILE A 12 5.69 0.19 6.55
CA ILE A 12 5.71 1.24 5.51
C ILE A 12 7.06 1.94 5.60
N ALA A 13 7.90 1.76 4.59
CA ALA A 13 9.12 2.55 4.44
C ALA A 13 8.81 3.85 3.70
N HIS A 14 9.56 4.92 4.00
CA HIS A 14 9.47 6.17 3.27
C HIS A 14 10.83 6.85 3.16
N LYS A 15 11.07 7.57 2.06
CA LYS A 15 12.30 8.32 1.81
C LYS A 15 11.97 9.63 1.12
N LYS A 16 12.57 10.73 1.61
CA LYS A 16 12.51 12.04 0.95
C LYS A 16 13.23 11.97 -0.40
N ILE A 17 12.54 12.33 -1.48
CA ILE A 17 13.12 12.45 -2.83
C ILE A 17 13.63 13.89 -3.04
N GLY A 18 12.82 14.89 -2.67
CA GLY A 18 13.14 16.31 -2.81
C GLY A 18 11.94 17.18 -2.46
N GLY A 19 12.15 18.41 -1.97
CA GLY A 19 11.04 19.29 -1.56
C GLY A 19 10.11 18.63 -0.54
N LEU A 20 8.81 18.54 -0.85
CA LEU A 20 7.82 17.78 -0.09
C LEU A 20 7.43 16.46 -0.76
N LYS A 21 8.27 15.95 -1.67
CA LYS A 21 8.08 14.70 -2.39
C LYS A 21 8.80 13.54 -1.72
N TYR A 22 8.06 12.45 -1.49
CA TYR A 22 8.52 11.25 -0.79
C TYR A 22 8.15 9.99 -1.58
N ALA A 23 9.06 9.01 -1.58
CA ALA A 23 8.79 7.65 -2.02
C ALA A 23 8.33 6.81 -0.82
N PHE A 24 7.38 5.91 -1.05
CA PHE A 24 6.83 4.96 -0.09
C PHE A 24 6.91 3.53 -0.62
N GLU A 25 7.05 2.57 0.29
CA GLU A 25 7.08 1.14 -0.03
C GLU A 25 6.38 0.31 1.07
N ALA A 26 5.50 -0.60 0.65
CA ALA A 26 4.89 -1.61 1.52
C ALA A 26 5.84 -2.80 1.68
N VAL A 27 6.82 -2.65 2.58
CA VAL A 27 7.92 -3.61 2.74
C VAL A 27 7.40 -4.91 3.34
N GLY A 28 7.91 -6.04 2.81
CA GLY A 28 7.52 -7.37 3.24
C GLY A 28 6.08 -7.74 2.90
N ALA A 29 5.43 -6.98 2.00
CA ALA A 29 4.07 -7.30 1.59
C ALA A 29 4.02 -8.61 0.79
N ARG A 30 3.16 -9.53 1.19
CA ARG A 30 3.01 -10.85 0.52
C ARG A 30 1.65 -11.49 0.79
N SER A 31 1.25 -12.40 -0.08
CA SER A 31 0.20 -13.37 0.25
C SER A 31 0.77 -14.45 1.17
N ASN A 32 -0.05 -14.93 2.11
CA ASN A 32 0.27 -16.11 2.92
C ASN A 32 -0.46 -17.36 2.42
N ASN A 33 -1.24 -17.26 1.34
CA ASN A 33 -1.94 -18.39 0.75
C ASN A 33 -1.01 -19.18 -0.18
N ILE A 34 -1.18 -20.50 -0.22
CA ILE A 34 -0.51 -21.36 -1.21
C ILE A 34 -0.96 -20.92 -2.61
N ASP A 35 0.02 -20.67 -3.49
CA ASP A 35 -0.14 -20.09 -4.83
C ASP A 35 -0.73 -18.67 -4.87
N GLY A 36 -0.79 -18.02 -3.71
CA GLY A 36 -1.28 -16.65 -3.57
C GLY A 36 -0.25 -15.62 -4.02
N TYR A 37 -0.72 -14.57 -4.69
CA TYR A 37 0.08 -13.42 -5.07
C TYR A 37 -0.75 -12.14 -4.96
N LEU A 38 -0.07 -11.02 -4.68
CA LEU A 38 -0.73 -9.73 -4.52
C LEU A 38 -1.20 -9.18 -5.86
N ILE A 39 -2.48 -8.80 -5.94
CA ILE A 39 -3.14 -8.30 -7.15
C ILE A 39 -3.45 -6.81 -7.10
N ASN A 40 -3.43 -6.22 -5.90
CA ASN A 40 -3.63 -4.79 -5.74
C ASN A 40 -2.89 -4.28 -4.50
N CYS A 41 -2.38 -3.06 -4.60
CA CYS A 41 -2.05 -2.22 -3.46
C CYS A 41 -2.89 -0.95 -3.53
N GLN A 42 -3.35 -0.44 -2.40
CA GLN A 42 -4.02 0.84 -2.28
C GLN A 42 -3.26 1.68 -1.26
N TRP A 43 -3.03 2.96 -1.56
CA TRP A 43 -2.42 3.90 -0.63
C TRP A 43 -3.38 5.01 -0.24
N ASP A 44 -3.16 5.56 0.95
CA ASP A 44 -3.72 6.83 1.39
C ASP A 44 -2.64 7.54 2.22
N PHE A 45 -2.28 8.76 1.87
CA PHE A 45 -1.20 9.51 2.51
C PHE A 45 -1.70 10.51 3.55
N ASN A 46 -3.02 10.56 3.78
CA ASN A 46 -3.64 11.33 4.85
C ASN A 46 -4.83 10.56 5.42
N PHE A 47 -4.55 9.35 5.89
CA PHE A 47 -5.53 8.37 6.31
C PHE A 47 -6.23 8.82 7.59
N ILE A 48 -7.48 9.26 7.43
CA ILE A 48 -8.34 9.77 8.50
C ILE A 48 -9.58 8.88 8.58
N GLU A 49 -10.07 8.65 9.80
CA GLU A 49 -11.33 7.92 10.06
C GLU A 49 -11.39 6.48 9.49
N GLY A 50 -10.24 5.84 9.26
CA GLY A 50 -10.22 4.46 8.79
C GLY A 50 -10.61 4.27 7.32
N ARG A 51 -10.67 5.36 6.52
CA ARG A 51 -11.13 5.32 5.13
C ARG A 51 -10.02 5.66 4.16
N PHE A 52 -9.89 4.83 3.13
CA PHE A 52 -9.06 5.15 1.97
C PHE A 52 -9.85 6.06 1.02
N ALA A 53 -9.38 7.29 0.83
CA ALA A 53 -10.03 8.35 0.06
C ALA A 53 -9.23 8.76 -1.20
N GLU A 54 -7.93 8.49 -1.25
CA GLU A 54 -7.08 8.87 -2.39
C GLU A 54 -7.28 7.97 -3.62
N ARG A 55 -8.19 8.38 -4.52
CA ARG A 55 -8.56 7.62 -5.72
C ARG A 55 -7.39 7.32 -6.66
N GLU A 56 -6.46 8.27 -6.80
CA GLU A 56 -5.27 8.12 -7.64
C GLU A 56 -4.43 6.91 -7.24
N TYR A 57 -4.40 6.60 -5.93
CA TYR A 57 -3.69 5.46 -5.37
C TYR A 57 -4.62 4.32 -4.98
N GLY A 58 -5.85 4.29 -5.51
CA GLY A 58 -6.89 3.30 -5.22
C GLY A 58 -6.61 1.91 -5.79
N LEU A 59 -5.93 1.84 -6.93
CA LEU A 59 -5.68 0.63 -7.70
C LEU A 59 -4.23 0.58 -8.21
N MET A 60 -3.27 0.47 -7.29
CA MET A 60 -1.85 0.35 -7.64
C MET A 60 -1.53 -1.09 -8.05
N ARG A 61 -1.68 -1.35 -9.35
CA ARG A 61 -1.39 -2.63 -9.96
C ARG A 61 -1.02 -2.47 -11.43
N GLU A 62 -0.24 -3.41 -11.93
CA GLU A 62 0.11 -3.53 -13.33
C GLU A 62 -0.43 -4.83 -13.92
N GLN A 63 -0.68 -4.84 -15.22
CA GLN A 63 -1.10 -6.06 -15.93
C GLN A 63 0.09 -6.65 -16.67
N LYS A 64 0.33 -7.95 -16.46
CA LYS A 64 1.36 -8.72 -17.16
C LYS A 64 0.82 -10.10 -17.48
N ASP A 65 0.91 -10.50 -18.75
CA ASP A 65 0.45 -11.80 -19.25
C ASP A 65 -1.00 -12.15 -18.83
N GLY A 66 -1.89 -11.15 -18.89
CA GLY A 66 -3.30 -11.31 -18.51
C GLY A 66 -3.57 -11.36 -16.99
N LYS A 67 -2.54 -11.23 -16.14
CA LYS A 67 -2.66 -11.20 -14.68
C LYS A 67 -2.37 -9.81 -14.12
N TYR A 68 -2.98 -9.49 -12.98
CA TYR A 68 -2.66 -8.28 -12.22
C TYR A 68 -1.62 -8.55 -11.13
N PHE A 69 -0.67 -7.63 -10.98
CA PHE A 69 0.33 -7.66 -9.93
C PHE A 69 0.33 -6.34 -9.17
N ALA A 70 0.32 -6.39 -7.84
CA ALA A 70 0.33 -5.20 -7.01
C ALA A 70 1.61 -4.37 -7.20
N VAL A 71 1.47 -3.06 -7.38
CA VAL A 71 2.59 -2.12 -7.35
C VAL A 71 2.75 -1.62 -5.92
N LEU A 72 3.79 -2.11 -5.23
CA LEU A 72 4.00 -1.88 -3.79
C LEU A 72 4.70 -0.56 -3.46
N LYS A 73 5.00 0.25 -4.46
CA LYS A 73 5.71 1.52 -4.35
C LYS A 73 4.84 2.65 -4.88
N ALA A 74 4.92 3.80 -4.23
CA ALA A 74 4.23 5.00 -4.67
C ALA A 74 5.07 6.23 -4.33
N GLU A 75 4.95 7.27 -5.14
CA GLU A 75 5.49 8.59 -4.84
C GLU A 75 4.34 9.54 -4.53
N LYS A 76 4.53 10.38 -3.51
CA LYS A 76 3.58 11.42 -3.13
C LYS A 76 4.31 12.73 -2.91
N GLU A 77 3.79 13.79 -3.53
CA GLU A 77 4.11 15.17 -3.16
C GLU A 77 3.05 15.69 -2.21
N PHE A 78 3.47 16.19 -1.05
CA PHE A 78 2.59 16.75 -0.05
C PHE A 78 2.48 18.27 -0.24
N GLU A 79 1.28 18.81 -0.08
CA GLU A 79 1.05 20.26 -0.20
C GLU A 79 1.71 21.07 0.91
N LYS A 80 1.88 20.46 2.09
CA LYS A 80 2.46 21.12 3.27
C LYS A 80 3.29 20.15 4.10
N ALA A 81 4.28 20.69 4.80
CA ALA A 81 4.96 19.98 5.86
C ALA A 81 4.00 19.71 7.02
N GLY A 82 4.19 18.60 7.72
CA GLY A 82 3.31 18.21 8.81
C GLY A 82 3.39 16.73 9.15
N LYS A 83 2.53 16.34 10.08
CA LYS A 83 2.38 14.96 10.53
C LYS A 83 1.18 14.34 9.81
N TYR A 84 1.41 13.18 9.21
CA TYR A 84 0.45 12.44 8.41
C TYR A 84 0.35 11.00 8.89
N ILE A 85 -0.84 10.42 8.77
CA ILE A 85 -1.01 8.97 8.89
C ILE A 85 -1.05 8.43 7.46
N VAL A 86 -0.06 7.62 7.10
CA VAL A 86 0.00 6.94 5.81
C VAL A 86 -0.53 5.53 6.00
N ALA A 87 -1.43 5.10 5.13
CA ALA A 87 -1.95 3.76 5.09
C ALA A 87 -1.65 3.07 3.75
N CYS A 88 -1.43 1.76 3.80
CA CYS A 88 -1.53 0.91 2.63
C CYS A 88 -2.37 -0.33 2.90
N ARG A 89 -3.10 -0.77 1.88
CA ARG A 89 -3.84 -2.03 1.87
C ARG A 89 -3.36 -2.89 0.71
N VAL A 90 -3.07 -4.15 0.97
CA VAL A 90 -2.78 -5.14 -0.09
C VAL A 90 -3.88 -6.18 -0.14
N GLN A 91 -4.16 -6.67 -1.34
CA GLN A 91 -5.11 -7.74 -1.62
C GLN A 91 -4.44 -8.79 -2.49
N ASP A 92 -4.66 -10.06 -2.19
CA ASP A 92 -4.21 -11.19 -3.01
C ASP A 92 -5.32 -11.75 -3.92
N ASN A 93 -4.92 -12.58 -4.87
CA ASN A 93 -5.82 -13.22 -5.85
C ASN A 93 -6.83 -14.21 -5.24
N LEU A 94 -6.72 -14.52 -3.95
CA LEU A 94 -7.56 -15.49 -3.24
C LEU A 94 -8.46 -14.82 -2.19
N GLY A 95 -8.45 -13.48 -2.11
CA GLY A 95 -9.27 -12.69 -1.20
C GLY A 95 -8.60 -12.37 0.14
N GLY A 96 -7.34 -12.77 0.33
CA GLY A 96 -6.55 -12.40 1.49
C GLY A 96 -6.17 -10.91 1.43
N GLU A 97 -6.28 -10.22 2.56
CA GLU A 97 -6.00 -8.78 2.65
C GLU A 97 -5.21 -8.44 3.91
N ALA A 98 -4.51 -7.31 3.86
CA ALA A 98 -3.87 -6.69 5.02
C ALA A 98 -3.88 -5.17 4.88
N VAL A 99 -3.99 -4.47 6.02
CA VAL A 99 -3.86 -3.02 6.12
C VAL A 99 -2.73 -2.69 7.09
N ARG A 100 -1.90 -1.71 6.73
CA ARG A 100 -0.88 -1.15 7.62
C ARG A 100 -1.02 0.36 7.63
N THR A 101 -0.82 0.96 8.80
CA THR A 101 -0.72 2.40 8.97
C THR A 101 0.62 2.76 9.59
N LYS A 102 1.10 3.98 9.31
CA LYS A 102 2.30 4.55 9.91
C LYS A 102 2.18 6.06 9.98
N GLU A 103 2.52 6.60 11.14
CA GLU A 103 2.71 8.04 11.28
C GLU A 103 4.04 8.47 10.64
N VAL A 104 3.98 9.52 9.83
CA VAL A 104 5.13 10.06 9.10
C VAL A 104 5.19 11.58 9.28
N ILE A 105 6.40 12.09 9.53
CA ILE A 105 6.67 13.53 9.59
C ILE A 105 7.24 13.96 8.23
N ILE A 106 6.48 14.78 7.53
CA ILE A 106 6.86 15.39 6.26
C ILE A 106 7.47 16.76 6.53
N LYS A 107 8.69 16.95 6.04
CA LYS A 107 9.52 18.16 6.17
C LYS A 107 10.36 18.37 4.92
#